data_AF-A0A3D0RIV8-F1
#
_entry.id   AF-A0A3D0RIV8-F1
#
_cell.length_a   1.000
_cell.length_b   1.000
_cell.length_c   1.000
_cell.angle_alpha   90.00
_cell.angle_beta   90.00
_cell.angle_gamma   90.00
#
_symmetry.space_group_name_H-M   'P 1'
#
loop_
_entity.id
_entity.type
_entity.pdbx_description
1 polymer ?
#
loop_
_entity_poly.entity_id
_entity_poly.type
_entity_poly.pdbx_seq_one_letter_code
_entity_poly.pdbx_strand_id
1 'polypeptide(L)'
;EDFGAPIGTVPVTIDHVVSLQNDATTSYKTYIAVQNELVKAYNELRQEGAKKYFNSDYENLTEDQKEQINKLYPQRISEAEPKNFMGGN
;
A
#
# COMPACT_ATOMS: atom_id res chain seq x y z
N GLU A 1 9.84 -13.88 0.79
CA GLU A 1 10.15 -13.84 -0.65
C GLU A 1 11.59 -13.37 -0.83
N ASP A 2 12.20 -13.74 -1.96
CA ASP A 2 13.51 -13.20 -2.35
C ASP A 2 13.30 -11.96 -3.22
N PHE A 3 13.81 -10.82 -2.76
CA PHE A 3 13.69 -9.56 -3.46
C PHE A 3 14.98 -9.18 -4.19
N GLY A 4 16.00 -10.05 -4.20
CA GLY A 4 17.30 -9.77 -4.79
C GLY A 4 18.18 -8.88 -3.93
N ALA A 5 19.49 -8.84 -4.20
CA ALA A 5 20.41 -7.95 -3.50
C ALA A 5 20.05 -6.48 -3.82
N PRO A 6 20.13 -5.55 -2.84
CA PRO A 6 20.61 -5.68 -1.46
C PRO A 6 19.58 -6.08 -0.41
N ILE A 7 18.29 -6.26 -0.76
CA ILE A 7 17.22 -6.59 0.19
C ILE A 7 17.34 -8.04 0.68
N GLY A 8 17.63 -8.96 -0.23
CA GLY A 8 17.73 -10.39 0.04
C GLY A 8 16.40 -11.03 0.38
N THR A 9 16.45 -12.11 1.16
CA THR A 9 15.25 -12.87 1.57
C THR A 9 14.68 -12.30 2.86
N VAL A 10 13.44 -11.78 2.79
CA VAL A 10 12.72 -11.31 3.98
C VAL A 10 11.40 -12.07 4.15
N PRO A 11 11.02 -12.41 5.40
CA PRO A 11 9.71 -12.98 5.69
C PRO A 11 8.64 -11.90 5.48
N VAL A 12 7.76 -12.12 4.51
CA VAL A 12 6.65 -11.22 4.19
C VAL A 12 5.33 -12.00 4.26
N THR A 13 4.28 -11.35 4.75
CA THR A 13 2.91 -11.85 4.63
C THR A 13 2.40 -11.49 3.23
N ILE A 14 2.43 -12.46 2.33
CA ILE A 14 2.10 -12.31 0.91
C ILE A 14 0.64 -11.83 0.75
N ASP A 15 -0.28 -12.28 1.61
CA ASP A 15 -1.72 -12.00 1.51
C ASP A 15 -2.23 -11.01 2.57
N HIS A 16 -1.46 -9.96 2.89
CA HIS A 16 -2.03 -8.88 3.70
C HIS A 16 -2.99 -8.05 2.85
N VAL A 17 -4.24 -7.96 3.30
CA VAL A 17 -5.30 -7.15 2.66
C VAL A 17 -5.77 -6.13 3.68
N VAL A 18 -5.65 -4.85 3.35
CA VAL A 18 -6.27 -3.78 4.13
C VAL A 18 -7.71 -3.62 3.63
N SER A 19 -8.67 -4.09 4.41
CA SER A 19 -10.11 -3.94 4.14
C SER A 19 -10.62 -2.66 4.79
N LEU A 20 -11.07 -1.71 3.97
CA LEU A 20 -11.72 -0.49 4.43
C LEU A 20 -13.24 -0.67 4.30
N GLN A 21 -13.96 -0.74 5.42
CA GLN A 21 -15.43 -0.70 5.43
C GLN A 21 -15.89 0.73 5.63
N ASN A 22 -16.69 1.25 4.69
CA ASN A 22 -17.33 2.55 4.81
C ASN A 22 -18.84 2.37 5.06
N ASP A 23 -19.38 3.11 6.03
CA ASP A 23 -20.83 3.24 6.22
C ASP A 23 -21.39 4.27 5.22
N ALA A 24 -22.59 4.07 4.67
CA ALA A 24 -23.16 4.87 3.58
C ALA A 24 -23.38 6.35 3.94
N THR A 25 -23.33 6.69 5.23
CA THR A 25 -23.40 8.06 5.75
C THR A 25 -22.04 8.78 5.80
N THR A 26 -20.95 8.09 5.48
CA THR A 26 -19.61 8.64 5.51
C THR A 26 -19.42 9.60 4.34
N SER A 27 -19.10 10.86 4.62
CA SER A 27 -18.92 11.85 3.55
C SER A 27 -17.83 11.40 2.59
N TYR A 28 -18.06 11.56 1.29
CA TYR A 28 -17.05 11.31 0.25
C TYR A 28 -15.70 12.00 0.55
N LYS A 29 -15.74 13.13 1.27
CA LYS A 29 -14.56 13.84 1.76
C LYS A 29 -13.73 13.00 2.75
N THR A 30 -14.38 12.29 3.67
CA THR A 30 -13.72 11.39 4.63
C THR A 30 -13.08 10.20 3.90
N TYR A 31 -13.78 9.65 2.91
CA TYR A 31 -13.27 8.59 2.05
C TYR A 31 -11.99 9.01 1.31
N ILE A 32 -11.99 10.17 0.66
CA ILE A 32 -10.81 10.71 -0.03
C ILE A 32 -9.65 11.00 0.95
N ALA A 33 -9.97 11.48 2.16
CA ALA A 33 -8.94 11.71 3.18
C ALA A 33 -8.25 10.40 3.60
N VAL A 34 -9.01 9.33 3.83
CA VAL A 34 -8.44 8.02 4.18
C VAL A 34 -7.57 7.46 3.05
N GLN A 35 -8.02 7.57 1.80
CA GLN A 35 -7.21 7.15 0.64
C GLN A 35 -5.88 7.90 0.55
N ASN A 36 -5.89 9.23 0.74
CA ASN A 36 -4.66 10.02 0.73
C ASN A 36 -3.69 9.62 1.85
N GLU A 37 -4.20 9.36 3.06
CA GLU A 37 -3.38 8.89 4.17
C GLU A 37 -2.81 7.49 3.93
N LEU A 38 -3.59 6.57 3.34
CA LEU A 38 -3.09 5.24 2.96
C LEU A 38 -1.96 5.35 1.94
N VAL A 39 -2.14 6.15 0.88
CA VAL A 39 -1.09 6.40 -0.12
C VAL A 39 0.16 6.98 0.52
N LYS A 40 -0.01 7.94 1.44
CA LYS A 40 1.11 8.55 2.17
C LYS A 40 1.85 7.53 3.04
N ALA A 41 1.14 6.69 3.78
CA ALA A 41 1.74 5.62 4.59
C ALA A 41 2.55 4.63 3.73
N TYR A 42 2.03 4.22 2.56
CA TYR A 42 2.80 3.38 1.64
C TYR A 42 4.05 4.11 1.10
N ASN A 43 3.94 5.40 0.79
CA ASN A 43 5.10 6.19 0.34
C ASN A 43 6.16 6.31 1.43
N GLU A 44 5.77 6.50 2.70
CA GLU A 44 6.68 6.52 3.84
C GLU A 44 7.41 5.17 3.99
N LEU A 45 6.69 4.05 3.95
CA LEU A 45 7.28 2.70 4.00
C LEU A 45 8.28 2.46 2.86
N ARG A 46 7.93 2.89 1.64
CA ARG A 46 8.82 2.78 0.48
C ARG A 46 10.07 3.64 0.63
N GLN A 47 9.93 4.86 1.15
CA GLN A 47 11.06 5.75 1.44
C GLN A 47 11.99 5.14 2.49
N GLU A 48 11.43 4.57 3.56
CA GLU A 48 12.21 3.89 4.59
C GLU A 48 12.91 2.65 4.03
N GLY A 49 12.25 1.85 3.19
CA GLY A 49 12.87 0.74 2.49
C GLY A 49 14.02 1.18 1.60
N ALA A 50 13.81 2.24 0.81
CA ALA A 50 14.84 2.82 -0.05
C ALA A 50 16.08 3.22 0.75
N LYS A 51 15.89 3.95 1.86
CA LYS A 51 16.99 4.37 2.74
C LYS A 51 17.66 3.18 3.42
N LYS A 52 16.89 2.19 3.88
CA LYS A 52 17.41 1.03 4.60
C LYS A 52 18.23 0.11 3.73
N TYR A 53 17.78 -0.18 2.51
CA TYR A 53 18.40 -1.19 1.64
C TYR A 53 19.34 -0.60 0.60
N PHE A 54 19.06 0.61 0.10
CA PHE A 54 19.84 1.25 -0.96
C PHE A 54 20.58 2.50 -0.49
N ASN A 55 20.40 2.91 0.78
CA ASN A 55 21.01 4.10 1.36
C ASN A 55 20.77 5.37 0.52
N SER A 56 19.62 5.43 -0.15
CA SER A 56 19.21 6.49 -1.07
C SER A 56 17.71 6.75 -0.93
N ASP A 57 17.27 7.93 -1.32
CA ASP A 57 15.83 8.26 -1.36
C ASP A 57 15.13 7.48 -2.48
N TYR A 58 13.85 7.13 -2.29
CA TYR A 58 13.09 6.33 -3.26
C TYR A 58 13.07 6.96 -4.65
N GLU A 59 13.03 8.29 -4.72
CA GLU A 59 13.03 9.06 -5.96
C GLU A 59 14.32 8.87 -6.77
N ASN A 60 15.44 8.70 -6.07
CA ASN A 60 16.79 8.53 -6.63
C ASN A 60 17.13 7.08 -6.99
N LEU A 61 16.24 6.14 -6.71
CA LEU A 61 16.42 4.72 -7.08
C LEU A 61 16.22 4.49 -8.58
N THR A 62 16.90 3.48 -9.12
CA THR A 62 16.67 2.99 -10.49
C THR A 62 15.32 2.29 -10.60
N GLU A 63 14.83 2.08 -11.83
CA GLU A 63 13.56 1.38 -12.10
C GLU A 63 13.52 0.00 -11.42
N ASP A 64 14.58 -0.80 -11.56
CA ASP A 64 14.68 -2.12 -10.91
C ASP A 64 14.61 -2.03 -9.38
N GLN A 65 15.30 -1.07 -8.78
CA GLN A 65 15.31 -0.86 -7.32
C GLN A 65 13.94 -0.39 -6.81
N LYS A 66 13.28 0.49 -7.57
CA LYS A 66 11.90 0.90 -7.30
C LYS A 66 10.97 -0.31 -7.38
N GLU A 67 11.15 -1.18 -8.36
CA GLU A 67 10.36 -2.41 -8.48
C GLU A 67 10.57 -3.34 -7.28
N GLN A 68 11.80 -3.51 -6.80
CA GLN A 68 12.09 -4.29 -5.58
C GLN A 68 11.37 -3.71 -4.35
N ILE A 69 11.40 -2.39 -4.16
CA ILE A 69 10.71 -1.72 -3.05
C ILE A 69 9.18 -1.78 -3.19
N ASN A 70 8.65 -1.66 -4.42
CA ASN A 70 7.22 -1.78 -4.69
C ASN A 70 6.70 -3.19 -4.44
N LYS A 71 7.50 -4.22 -4.76
CA LYS A 71 7.20 -5.61 -4.43
C LYS A 71 7.25 -5.86 -2.93
N LEU A 72 8.18 -5.22 -2.22
CA LEU A 72 8.29 -5.32 -0.77
C LEU A 72 7.10 -4.68 -0.05
N TYR A 73 6.60 -3.54 -0.55
CA TYR A 73 5.44 -2.83 -0.02
C TYR A 73 4.33 -2.70 -1.07
N PRO A 74 3.64 -3.81 -1.40
CA PRO A 74 2.58 -3.81 -2.38
C PRO A 74 1.35 -3.10 -1.80
N GLN A 75 0.81 -2.14 -2.54
CA GLN A 75 -0.42 -1.46 -2.15
C GLN A 75 -1.62 -2.35 -2.49
N ARG A 76 -1.99 -3.23 -1.56
CA ARG A 76 -3.15 -4.14 -1.69
C ARG A 76 -4.32 -3.64 -0.85
N ILE A 77 -5.03 -2.66 -1.40
CA ILE A 77 -6.26 -2.14 -0.82
C ILE A 77 -7.42 -2.91 -1.45
N SER A 78 -8.23 -3.57 -0.61
CA SER A 78 -9.47 -4.20 -1.07
C SER A 78 -10.62 -3.36 -0.53
N GLU A 79 -11.26 -2.64 -1.46
CA GLU A 79 -12.54 -2.00 -1.21
C GLU A 79 -13.60 -3.10 -1.23
N ALA A 80 -14.20 -3.38 -0.07
CA ALA A 80 -15.47 -4.10 -0.09
C ALA A 80 -16.49 -3.12 -0.66
N GLU A 81 -17.11 -3.48 -1.79
CA GLU A 81 -18.27 -2.75 -2.31
C GLU A 81 -19.19 -2.41 -1.14
N PRO A 82 -19.64 -1.15 -0.99
CA PRO A 82 -20.59 -0.81 0.06
C PRO A 82 -21.75 -1.80 -0.07
N LYS A 83 -22.22 -2.36 1.04
CA LYS A 83 -23.45 -3.15 1.02
C LYS A 83 -24.54 -2.24 0.48
N ASN A 84 -24.83 -2.33 -0.82
CA ASN A 84 -26.10 -1.93 -1.35
C ASN A 84 -27.09 -2.80 -0.60
N PHE A 85 -27.72 -2.25 0.44
CA PHE A 85 -29.06 -2.66 0.79
C PHE A 85 -29.89 -2.38 -0.45
N MET A 86 -29.93 -3.40 -1.33
CA MET A 86 -30.93 -3.55 -2.37
C MET A 86 -32.23 -3.78 -1.62
N GLY A 87 -32.75 -2.68 -1.06
CA GLY A 87 -34.05 -2.60 -0.43
C GLY A 87 -35.07 -2.77 -1.53
N GLY A 88 -35.50 -4.01 -1.71
CA GLY A 88 -36.71 -4.30 -2.47
C GLY A 88 -37.87 -3.52 -1.87
N ASN A 89 -38.53 -2.76 -2.73
CA ASN A 89 -39.99 -2.65 -2.79
C ASN A 89 -40.38 -2.26 -4.21
#